data_AF-F2NDJ4-F1
#
_entry.id   AF-F2NDJ4-F1
#
_cell.length_a   1.000
_cell.length_b   1.000
_cell.length_c   1.000
_cell.angle_alpha   90.00
_cell.angle_beta   90.00
_cell.angle_gamma   90.00
#
_symmetry.space_group_name_H-M   'P 1'
#
loop_
_entity.id
_entity.type
_entity.pdbx_description
1 polymer ?
#
loop_
_entity_poly.entity_id
_entity_poly.type
_entity_poly.pdbx_seq_one_letter_code
_entity_poly.pdbx_strand_id
1 'polypeptide(L)' 'MEPLIDDLLHKVKVISQTSYGTMLNKIIDSVYEKVEEEYDTEPLNPEELQVLEEVVAAVKRGDLSRFISLEEFEKKHGL' A
#
# COMPACT_ATOMS: atom_id res chain seq x y z
N MET A 1 -19.40 -0.20 16.36
CA MET A 1 -17.98 -0.25 16.00
C MET A 1 -17.95 -0.04 14.50
N GLU A 2 -17.65 1.15 13.97
CA GLU A 2 -17.73 1.34 12.49
C GLU A 2 -17.12 2.62 11.87
N PRO A 3 -16.80 3.74 12.57
CA PRO A 3 -16.47 4.98 11.86
C PRO A 3 -15.14 4.94 11.08
N LEU A 4 -14.21 4.06 11.49
CA LEU A 4 -12.91 3.93 10.82
C LEU A 4 -13.00 3.16 9.50
N ILE A 5 -13.88 2.14 9.43
CA ILE A 5 -14.10 1.36 8.22
C ILE A 5 -14.87 2.20 7.21
N ASP A 6 -15.89 2.94 7.67
CA ASP A 6 -16.65 3.84 6.80
C ASP A 6 -15.79 4.97 6.22
N ASP A 7 -14.89 5.55 7.03
CA ASP A 7 -13.94 6.58 6.56
C ASP A 7 -12.96 6.01 5.53
N LEU A 8 -12.46 4.78 5.74
CA LEU A 8 -11.60 4.10 4.78
C LEU A 8 -12.34 3.84 3.46
N LEU A 9 -13.54 3.29 3.52
CA LEU A 9 -14.38 3.02 2.35
C LEU A 9 -14.70 4.30 1.57
N HIS A 10 -14.95 5.40 2.28
CA HIS A 10 -15.17 6.70 1.67
C HIS A 10 -13.94 7.19 0.91
N LYS A 11 -12.74 7.13 1.51
CA LYS A 11 -11.49 7.55 0.85
C LYS A 11 -11.17 6.70 -0.38
N VAL A 12 -11.33 5.38 -0.27
CA VAL A 12 -11.13 4.45 -1.41
C VAL A 12 -12.09 4.79 -2.55
N LYS A 13 -13.36 5.04 -2.24
CA LYS A 13 -14.37 5.44 -3.24
C LYS A 13 -14.05 6.76 -3.93
N VAL A 14 -13.51 7.74 -3.19
CA VAL A 14 -13.11 9.03 -3.79
C VAL A 14 -11.95 8.82 -4.75
N ILE A 15 -10.93 8.05 -4.37
CA ILE A 15 -9.74 7.82 -5.20
C ILE A 15 -10.11 7.00 -6.45
N SER A 16 -10.98 5.99 -6.31
CA SER A 16 -11.39 5.14 -7.44
C SER A 16 -12.17 5.88 -8.53
N GLN A 17 -12.75 7.04 -8.23
CA GLN A 17 -13.44 7.90 -9.18
C GLN A 17 -12.52 8.87 -9.94
N THR A 18 -11.23 8.93 -9.59
CA THR A 18 -10.24 9.78 -10.25
C THR A 18 -9.51 9.03 -11.37
N SER A 19 -8.62 9.72 -12.10
CA SER A 19 -7.69 9.10 -13.05
C SER A 19 -6.77 8.05 -12.42
N TYR A 20 -6.63 8.05 -11.08
CA TYR A 20 -5.83 7.08 -10.34
C TYR A 20 -6.58 5.79 -10.00
N GLY A 21 -7.87 5.67 -10.34
CA GLY A 21 -8.67 4.49 -10.00
C GLY A 21 -8.12 3.18 -10.59
N THR A 22 -7.61 3.22 -11.82
CA THR A 22 -6.95 2.07 -12.45
C THR A 22 -5.67 1.68 -11.72
N MET A 23 -4.89 2.65 -11.25
CA MET A 23 -3.68 2.41 -10.47
C MET A 23 -4.02 1.82 -9.09
N LEU A 24 -5.03 2.37 -8.41
CA LEU A 24 -5.52 1.86 -7.14
C LEU A 24 -5.97 0.40 -7.26
N ASN A 25 -6.72 0.05 -8.31
CA ASN A 25 -7.11 -1.34 -8.56
C ASN A 25 -5.88 -2.25 -8.69
N LYS A 26 -4.87 -1.85 -9.47
CA LYS A 26 -3.67 -2.69 -9.64
C LYS A 26 -2.82 -2.79 -8.37
N ILE A 27 -2.78 -1.76 -7.52
CA ILE A 27 -2.16 -1.84 -6.19
C ILE A 27 -2.91 -2.85 -5.33
N ILE A 28 -4.24 -2.77 -5.30
CA ILE A 28 -5.10 -3.71 -4.56
C ILE A 28 -4.87 -5.12 -5.10
N ASP A 29 -4.95 -5.32 -6.41
CA ASP A 29 -4.71 -6.61 -7.06
C ASP A 29 -3.31 -7.14 -6.74
N SER A 30 -2.26 -6.29 -6.73
CA SER A 30 -0.90 -6.72 -6.35
C SER A 30 -0.77 -7.10 -4.88
N VAL A 31 -1.54 -6.43 -4.00
CA VAL A 31 -1.62 -6.78 -2.57
C VAL A 31 -2.38 -8.09 -2.41
N TYR A 32 -3.46 -8.30 -3.15
CA TYR A 32 -4.28 -9.52 -3.06
C TYR A 32 -3.67 -10.72 -3.81
N GLU A 33 -2.96 -10.55 -4.92
CA GLU A 33 -2.18 -11.60 -5.58
C GLU A 33 -1.08 -12.13 -4.65
N LYS A 34 -0.42 -11.23 -3.90
CA LYS A 34 0.49 -11.61 -2.81
C LYS A 34 -0.20 -12.40 -1.69
N VAL A 35 -1.51 -12.23 -1.53
CA VAL A 35 -2.32 -12.91 -0.51
C VAL A 35 -2.93 -14.22 -1.03
N GLU A 36 -3.14 -14.37 -2.34
CA GLU A 36 -3.65 -15.61 -2.95
C GLU A 36 -2.57 -16.69 -3.12
N GLU A 37 -1.29 -16.33 -3.25
CA GLU A 37 -0.18 -17.33 -3.30
C GLU A 37 0.21 -17.86 -1.92
N GLU A 38 0.13 -17.05 -0.86
CA GLU A 38 0.32 -17.49 0.53
C GLU A 38 -0.63 -16.71 1.44
N TYR A 39 -1.60 -17.40 2.03
CA TYR A 39 -2.20 -16.90 3.26
C TYR A 39 -1.11 -16.93 4.34
N ASP A 40 -0.26 -15.90 4.40
CA ASP A 40 0.40 -15.58 5.65
C ASP A 40 -0.60 -14.81 6.52
N THR A 41 -1.55 -15.57 7.08
CA THR A 41 -2.45 -15.07 8.12
C THR A 41 -1.73 -14.87 9.45
N GLU A 42 -0.43 -15.19 9.51
CA GLU A 42 0.34 -14.97 10.72
C GLU A 42 0.53 -13.47 10.93
N PRO A 43 0.36 -12.98 12.17
CA PRO A 43 0.70 -11.61 12.48
C PRO A 43 2.16 -11.37 12.14
N LEU A 44 2.45 -10.19 11.58
CA LEU A 44 3.82 -9.75 11.27
C LEU A 44 4.75 -10.12 12.42
N ASN A 45 5.83 -10.82 12.10
CA ASN A 45 6.81 -11.18 13.11
C ASN A 45 7.53 -9.90 13.61
N PRO A 46 8.24 -9.96 14.75
CA PRO A 46 8.88 -8.79 15.33
C PRO A 46 9.87 -8.07 14.39
N GLU A 47 10.53 -8.80 13.50
CA GLU A 47 11.47 -8.22 12.53
C GLU A 47 10.72 -7.44 11.45
N GLU A 48 9.62 -7.97 10.94
CA GLU A 48 8.76 -7.30 9.96
C GLU A 48 8.10 -6.04 10.52
N LEU A 49 7.63 -6.11 11.77
CA LEU A 49 7.11 -4.94 12.49
C LEU A 49 8.18 -3.85 12.61
N GLN A 50 9.41 -4.24 12.96
CA GLN A 50 10.52 -3.30 13.06
C GLN A 50 10.86 -2.66 11.71
N VAL A 51 10.85 -3.44 10.62
CA VAL A 51 11.05 -2.91 9.26
C VAL A 51 9.96 -1.89 8.90
N LEU A 52 8.69 -2.18 9.22
CA LEU A 52 7.59 -1.26 8.97
C LEU A 52 7.75 0.04 9.78
N GLU A 53 8.11 -0.05 11.06
CA GLU A 53 8.37 1.11 11.91
C GLU A 53 9.52 1.97 11.36
N GLU A 54 10.59 1.35 10.87
CA GLU A 54 11.72 2.06 10.25
C GLU A 54 11.30 2.79 8.97
N VAL A 55 10.49 2.14 8.13
CA VAL A 55 9.95 2.76 6.91
C VAL A 55 9.08 3.96 7.26
N VAL A 56 8.18 3.83 8.25
CA VAL A 56 7.35 4.95 8.73
C VAL A 56 8.20 6.09 9.28
N ALA A 57 9.26 5.78 10.02
CA ALA A 57 10.19 6.78 10.54
C ALA A 57 10.99 7.47 9.43
N ALA A 58 11.37 6.75 8.37
CA ALA A 58 12.03 7.31 7.19
C ALA A 58 11.13 8.30 6.45
N VAL A 59 9.84 7.96 6.24
CA VAL A 59 8.84 8.88 5.67
C VAL A 59 8.72 10.15 6.51
N LYS A 60 8.59 10.03 7.83
CA LYS A 60 8.44 11.18 8.74
C LYS A 60 9.66 12.12 8.71
N ARG A 61 10.84 11.60 8.42
CA ARG A 61 12.08 12.38 8.33
C ARG A 61 12.40 12.86 6.91
N GLY A 62 11.57 12.51 5.93
CA GLY A 62 11.77 12.89 4.53
C GLY A 62 12.92 12.14 3.84
N ASP A 63 13.31 10.98 4.35
CA ASP A 63 14.34 10.15 3.72
C ASP A 63 13.71 9.36 2.56
N LEU A 64 13.86 9.91 1.35
CA LEU A 64 13.31 9.34 0.12
C LEU A 64 14.20 8.27 -0.51
N SER A 65 15.39 7.98 0.05
CA SER A 65 16.36 7.03 -0.55
C SER A 65 15.88 5.58 -0.61
N ARG A 66 14.87 5.23 0.21
CA ARG A 66 14.21 3.92 0.24
C ARG A 66 12.93 3.84 -0.59
N PHE A 67 12.58 4.92 -1.29
CA PHE A 67 11.32 5.03 -2.03
C PHE A 67 11.62 5.25 -3.52
N ILE A 68 10.81 4.63 -4.38
CA ILE A 68 10.83 4.91 -5.81
C ILE A 68 9.72 5.91 -6.14
N SER A 69 9.92 6.69 -7.18
CA SER A 69 8.88 7.58 -7.69
C SER A 69 7.70 6.77 -8.24
N LEU A 70 6.54 7.40 -8.30
CA LEU A 70 5.34 6.83 -8.91
C LEU A 70 5.59 6.41 -10.37
N GLU A 71 6.26 7.27 -11.14
CA GLU A 71 6.61 7.03 -12.54
C GLU A 71 7.54 5.80 -12.69
N GLU A 72 8.51 5.63 -11.79
CA GLU A 72 9.38 4.44 -11.77
C GLU A 72 8.62 3.16 -11.43
N PHE A 73 7.66 3.24 -10.51
CA PHE A 73 6.78 2.11 -10.19
C PHE A 73 5.93 1.72 -11.41
N GLU A 74 5.29 2.69 -12.06
CA GLU A 74 4.45 2.48 -13.24
C GLU A 74 5.25 1.83 -14.37
N LYS A 75 6.45 2.36 -14.65
CA LYS A 75 7.36 1.80 -15.66
C LYS A 75 7.78 0.36 -15.36
N LYS A 76 8.07 0.04 -14.10
CA LYS A 76 8.49 -1.31 -13.69
C LYS A 76 7.36 -2.34 -13.83
N HIS A 77 6.12 -1.91 -13.64
CA HIS A 77 4.94 -2.76 -13.62
C HIS A 77 4.08 -2.66 -14.91
N GLY A 78 4.53 -1.92 -15.93
CA GLY A 78 3.84 -1.79 -17.21
C GLY A 78 2.49 -1.07 -17.10
N LEU A 79 2.45 -0.02 -16.26
CA LEU A 79 1.25 0.76 -15.95
C LEU A 79 1.14 2.03 -16.80
#